data_AF-A0A950YE76-F1
#
_entry.id   AF-A0A950YE76-F1
#
_cell.length_a   1.000
_cell.length_b   1.000
_cell.length_c   1.000
_cell.angle_alpha   90.00
_cell.angle_beta   90.00
_cell.angle_gamma   90.00
#
_symmetry.space_group_name_H-M   'P 1'
#
loop_
_entity.id
_entity.type
_entity.pdbx_description
1 polymer ?
#
loop_
_entity_poly.entity_id
_entity_poly.type
_entity_poly.pdbx_seq_one_letter_code
_entity_poly.pdbx_strand_id
1 'polypeptide(L)'
;MREDSGQILPLLGLVIIALLAAGVLVFQLAFSTQLAAVAQTGADAAALAGEQEVVKELETPPWTVSLTAVSNAAASAAEQDNTRLIDLQTIPGSTGEDVLVTVWSNQTLPSGSLDFGKSAVAQARASTDPFSSPATQAAVSASLSSSDASLSSGQRFVPHGGQWGFFPSPTANYSVGSEPQIAAKLDALGEALHLHLVGISGYRTPAHSVEVGGSANDPHTCGAASDTPGVEGVPEATLERFGLTRPIPGDPKEADHIQLAGTNGSVCASGASTVDVSLGSGAGGVGAGNPNVHLVPLSGGPQGSPFGFGVGLGPSAYWSIPWAVVSCESGGQNTGPNSATASGYYQITNQTWAGYGGYPAAYLAPKPVQDAKARELLATRGLNPWTSSEHCWGHQLGISA
;
A
#
# COMPACT_ATOMS: atom_id res chain seq x y z
N MET A 1 35.62 45.07 37.00
CA MET A 1 35.71 44.26 35.78
C MET A 1 35.55 42.82 36.24
N ARG A 2 34.34 42.25 36.09
CA ARG A 2 34.07 40.85 36.44
C ARG A 2 34.47 40.00 35.23
N GLU A 3 35.24 38.96 35.48
CA GLU A 3 35.72 38.01 34.49
C GLU A 3 34.58 37.09 34.04
N ASP A 4 34.02 37.35 32.86
CA ASP A 4 33.00 36.50 32.22
C ASP A 4 33.61 35.30 31.45
N SER A 5 34.84 34.91 31.78
CA SER A 5 35.63 33.92 31.00
C SER A 5 35.25 32.45 31.26
N GLY A 6 34.22 32.16 32.07
CA GLY A 6 33.87 30.80 32.50
C GLY A 6 32.71 30.11 31.75
N GLN A 7 31.94 30.82 30.93
CA GLN A 7 30.68 30.28 30.37
C GLN A 7 30.78 29.62 28.98
N ILE A 8 31.89 29.78 28.25
CA ILE A 8 31.98 29.29 26.87
C ILE A 8 32.16 27.76 26.82
N LEU A 9 32.90 27.19 27.77
CA LEU A 9 33.21 25.75 27.79
C LEU A 9 31.97 24.84 27.94
N PRO A 10 31.03 25.08 28.89
CA PRO A 10 29.84 24.23 29.02
C PRO A 10 28.89 24.36 27.82
N LEU A 11 28.78 25.55 27.22
CA LEU A 11 27.97 25.75 26.01
C LEU A 11 28.53 24.93 24.84
N LEU A 12 29.85 24.98 24.63
CA LEU A 12 30.51 24.20 23.58
C LEU A 12 30.32 22.69 23.79
N GLY A 13 30.42 22.22 25.04
CA GLY A 13 30.14 20.83 25.39
C GLY A 13 28.72 20.39 25.03
N LEU A 14 27.71 21.21 25.33
CA LEU A 14 26.32 20.93 24.97
C LEU A 14 26.10 20.89 23.45
N VAL A 15 26.74 21.80 22.71
CA VAL A 15 26.66 21.80 21.23
C VAL A 15 27.28 20.54 20.64
N ILE A 16 28.44 20.10 21.13
CA ILE A 16 29.09 18.87 20.66
C ILE A 16 28.20 17.66 20.96
N ILE A 17 27.61 17.56 22.15
CA ILE A 17 26.70 16.47 22.51
C ILE A 17 25.46 16.48 21.61
N ALA A 18 24.86 17.65 21.35
CA ALA A 18 23.71 17.78 20.47
C ALA A 18 24.04 17.36 19.03
N LEU A 19 25.20 17.75 18.50
CA LEU A 19 25.65 17.35 17.16
C LEU A 19 25.90 15.84 17.06
N LEU A 20 26.49 15.22 18.09
CA LEU A 20 26.68 13.77 18.14
C LEU A 20 25.33 13.04 18.19
N ALA A 21 24.38 13.50 19.01
CA ALA A 21 23.04 12.94 19.08
C ALA A 21 22.29 13.05 17.73
N ALA A 22 22.37 14.21 17.07
CA ALA A 22 21.80 14.41 15.74
C ALA A 22 22.46 13.50 14.69
N GLY A 23 23.80 13.35 14.73
CA GLY A 23 24.54 12.47 13.83
C GLY A 23 24.13 11.00 13.98
N VAL A 24 23.95 10.52 15.21
CA VAL A 24 23.47 9.15 15.48
C VAL A 24 22.05 8.96 14.93
N LEU A 25 21.16 9.95 15.10
CA LEU A 25 19.78 9.88 14.61
C LEU A 25 19.73 9.81 13.08
N VAL A 26 20.51 10.65 12.38
CA VAL A 26 20.59 10.62 10.90
C VAL A 26 21.15 9.28 10.40
N PHE A 27 22.18 8.75 11.07
CA PHE A 27 22.75 7.46 10.73
C PHE A 27 21.75 6.31 10.90
N GLN A 28 20.97 6.33 11.99
CA GLN A 28 19.93 5.32 12.24
C GLN A 28 18.81 5.37 11.20
N LEU A 29 18.40 6.57 10.78
CA LEU A 29 17.42 6.74 9.71
C LEU A 29 17.95 6.17 8.39
N ALA A 30 19.19 6.51 8.01
CA ALA A 30 19.81 6.00 6.79
C ALA A 30 19.89 4.46 6.77
N PHE A 31 20.30 3.84 7.88
CA PHE A 31 20.39 2.38 7.96
C PHE A 31 19.00 1.73 7.88
N SER A 32 18.00 2.32 8.53
CA SER A 32 16.61 1.83 8.47
C SER A 32 16.06 1.88 7.04
N THR A 33 16.34 2.97 6.31
CA THR A 33 15.95 3.10 4.89
C THR A 33 16.63 2.07 4.00
N GLN A 34 17.91 1.78 4.26
CA GLN A 34 18.65 0.77 3.50
C GLN A 34 18.08 -0.63 3.73
N LEU A 35 17.79 -1.01 4.99
CA LEU A 35 17.18 -2.30 5.31
C LEU A 35 15.81 -2.48 4.66
N ALA A 36 14.97 -1.43 4.69
CA ALA A 36 13.66 -1.45 4.06
C ALA A 36 13.77 -1.63 2.54
N ALA A 37 14.71 -0.93 1.90
CA ALA A 37 14.96 -1.07 0.47
C ALA A 37 15.41 -2.50 0.11
N VAL A 38 16.32 -3.10 0.89
CA VAL A 38 16.77 -4.49 0.70
C VAL A 38 15.59 -5.47 0.84
N ALA A 39 14.75 -5.29 1.86
CA ALA A 39 13.58 -6.13 2.05
C ALA A 39 12.61 -6.00 0.86
N GLN A 40 12.34 -4.79 0.38
CA GLN A 40 11.43 -4.58 -0.74
C GLN A 40 11.98 -5.18 -2.05
N THR A 41 13.26 -4.98 -2.35
CA THR A 41 13.90 -5.60 -3.52
C THR A 41 13.77 -7.12 -3.48
N GLY A 42 14.05 -7.74 -2.32
CA GLY A 42 13.90 -9.18 -2.16
C GLY A 42 12.45 -9.66 -2.27
N ALA A 43 11.48 -8.86 -1.82
CA ALA A 43 10.06 -9.17 -1.98
C ALA A 43 9.66 -9.15 -3.45
N ASP A 44 10.04 -8.08 -4.17
CA ASP A 44 9.74 -7.88 -5.58
C ASP A 44 10.37 -9.00 -6.43
N ALA A 45 11.63 -9.35 -6.17
CA ALA A 45 12.33 -10.44 -6.84
C ALA A 45 11.67 -11.80 -6.57
N ALA A 46 11.29 -12.06 -5.31
CA ALA A 46 10.62 -13.30 -4.92
C ALA A 46 9.23 -13.44 -5.55
N ALA A 47 8.45 -12.35 -5.60
CA ALA A 47 7.13 -12.34 -6.23
C ALA A 47 7.24 -12.63 -7.72
N LEU A 48 8.15 -11.92 -8.40
CA LEU A 48 8.39 -12.07 -9.83
C LEU A 48 8.87 -13.49 -10.20
N ALA A 49 9.80 -14.05 -9.42
CA ALA A 49 10.31 -15.40 -9.64
C ALA A 49 9.25 -16.48 -9.38
N GLY A 50 8.43 -16.31 -8.34
CA GLY A 50 7.31 -17.20 -8.07
C GLY A 50 6.31 -17.21 -9.24
N GLU A 51 5.92 -16.04 -9.72
CA GLU A 51 4.97 -15.92 -10.83
C GLU A 51 5.54 -16.42 -12.16
N GLN A 52 6.84 -16.23 -12.42
CA GLN A 52 7.50 -16.83 -13.59
C GLN A 52 7.47 -18.36 -13.54
N GLU A 53 7.61 -18.97 -12.35
CA GLU A 53 7.52 -20.42 -12.19
C GLU A 53 6.08 -20.92 -12.39
N VAL A 54 5.08 -20.16 -11.94
CA VAL A 54 3.67 -20.43 -12.25
C VAL A 54 3.44 -20.49 -13.76
N VAL A 55 3.91 -19.49 -14.52
CA VAL A 55 3.80 -19.47 -15.99
C VAL A 55 4.47 -20.69 -16.59
N LYS A 56 5.69 -20.99 -16.17
CA LYS A 56 6.47 -22.12 -16.68
C LYS A 56 5.77 -23.47 -16.45
N GLU A 57 5.17 -23.68 -15.28
CA GLU A 57 4.38 -24.89 -14.98
C GLU A 57 3.11 -24.96 -15.85
N LEU A 58 2.42 -23.83 -16.06
CA LEU A 58 1.22 -23.75 -16.90
C LEU A 58 1.49 -23.91 -18.41
N GLU A 59 2.71 -23.63 -18.88
CA GLU A 59 3.12 -23.89 -20.27
C GLU A 59 3.32 -25.38 -20.57
N THR A 60 3.51 -26.21 -19.54
CA THR A 60 3.76 -27.65 -19.69
C THR A 60 2.59 -28.50 -19.18
N PRO A 61 2.05 -29.45 -19.97
CA PRO A 61 1.07 -30.40 -19.47
C PRO A 61 1.65 -31.19 -18.28
N PRO A 62 0.90 -31.35 -17.17
CA PRO A 62 -0.57 -31.37 -17.08
C PRO A 62 -1.25 -30.04 -16.72
N TRP A 63 -0.58 -28.89 -16.85
CA TRP A 63 -1.12 -27.56 -16.51
C TRP A 63 -1.50 -27.42 -15.02
N THR A 64 -0.71 -28.05 -14.16
CA THR A 64 -0.88 -27.97 -12.71
C THR A 64 0.24 -27.14 -12.11
N VAL A 65 -0.10 -26.15 -11.29
CA VAL A 65 0.89 -25.35 -10.57
C VAL A 65 1.36 -26.10 -9.33
N SER A 66 2.67 -26.32 -9.21
CA SER A 66 3.28 -26.90 -8.01
C SER A 66 3.66 -25.79 -7.03
N LEU A 67 2.93 -25.67 -5.92
CA LEU A 67 3.24 -24.69 -4.87
C LEU A 67 4.68 -24.84 -4.33
N THR A 68 5.21 -26.06 -4.31
CA THR A 68 6.60 -26.33 -3.92
C THR A 68 7.59 -25.73 -4.91
N ALA A 69 7.34 -25.83 -6.22
CA ALA A 69 8.20 -25.25 -7.25
C ALA A 69 8.19 -23.71 -7.16
N VAL A 70 7.00 -23.13 -7.05
CA VAL A 70 6.79 -21.68 -6.89
C VAL A 70 7.48 -21.17 -5.63
N SER A 71 7.31 -21.85 -4.49
CA SER A 71 7.98 -21.51 -3.23
C SER A 71 9.50 -21.62 -3.31
N ASN A 72 10.04 -22.61 -4.00
CA ASN A 72 11.49 -22.76 -4.16
C ASN A 72 12.08 -21.66 -5.06
N ALA A 73 11.37 -21.28 -6.13
CA ALA A 73 11.77 -20.19 -7.01
C ALA A 73 11.76 -18.84 -6.26
N ALA A 74 10.68 -18.55 -5.54
CA ALA A 74 10.56 -17.34 -4.72
C ALA A 74 11.61 -17.28 -3.61
N ALA A 75 11.87 -18.40 -2.90
CA ALA A 75 12.88 -18.46 -1.85
C ALA A 75 14.30 -18.25 -2.40
N SER A 76 14.63 -18.89 -3.53
CA SER A 76 15.94 -18.72 -4.20
C SER A 76 16.19 -17.27 -4.63
N ALA A 77 15.17 -16.58 -5.14
CA ALA A 77 15.27 -15.17 -5.48
C ALA A 77 15.40 -14.29 -4.23
N ALA A 78 14.62 -14.54 -3.18
CA ALA A 78 14.74 -13.83 -1.90
C ALA A 78 16.16 -13.94 -1.31
N GLU A 79 16.76 -15.13 -1.35
CA GLU A 79 18.11 -15.38 -0.83
C GLU A 79 19.20 -14.61 -1.58
N GLN A 80 19.05 -14.43 -2.90
CA GLN A 80 20.00 -13.65 -3.72
C GLN A 80 20.06 -12.18 -3.28
N ASP A 81 18.95 -11.65 -2.76
CA ASP A 81 18.83 -10.27 -2.27
C ASP A 81 19.04 -10.12 -0.75
N ASN A 82 19.68 -11.09 -0.09
CA ASN A 82 19.88 -11.11 1.37
C ASN A 82 18.57 -11.04 2.17
N THR A 83 17.49 -11.61 1.64
CA THR A 83 16.22 -11.78 2.34
C THR A 83 15.89 -13.26 2.50
N ARG A 84 14.82 -13.56 3.23
CA ARG A 84 14.27 -14.91 3.39
C ARG A 84 12.76 -14.87 3.18
N LEU A 85 12.25 -15.82 2.41
CA LEU A 85 10.81 -16.00 2.24
C LEU A 85 10.19 -16.50 3.55
N ILE A 86 9.09 -15.86 3.96
CA ILE A 86 8.35 -16.21 5.19
C ILE A 86 7.02 -16.85 4.84
N ASP A 87 6.33 -16.22 3.89
CA ASP A 87 4.99 -16.59 3.48
C ASP A 87 4.87 -16.41 1.97
N LEU A 88 4.11 -17.32 1.37
CA LEU A 88 3.77 -17.30 -0.04
C LEU A 88 2.33 -17.74 -0.20
N GLN A 89 1.57 -16.95 -0.94
CA GLN A 89 0.19 -17.24 -1.27
C GLN A 89 0.01 -17.13 -2.78
N THR A 90 -0.58 -18.16 -3.38
CA THR A 90 -1.11 -18.07 -4.74
C THR A 90 -2.57 -17.65 -4.66
N ILE A 91 -2.93 -16.56 -5.34
CA ILE A 91 -4.28 -16.04 -5.36
C ILE A 91 -4.90 -16.42 -6.72
N PRO A 92 -5.96 -17.25 -6.73
CA PRO A 92 -6.65 -17.56 -7.97
C PRO A 92 -7.34 -16.30 -8.50
N GLY A 93 -6.90 -15.82 -9.66
CA GLY A 93 -7.51 -14.72 -10.40
C GLY A 93 -8.45 -15.22 -11.51
N SER A 94 -9.27 -14.32 -12.03
CA SER A 94 -10.19 -14.63 -13.14
C SER A 94 -9.48 -14.91 -14.48
N THR A 95 -8.22 -14.54 -14.60
CA THR A 95 -7.42 -14.56 -15.85
C THR A 95 -5.99 -15.07 -15.65
N GLY A 96 -5.62 -15.50 -14.44
CA GLY A 96 -4.28 -15.97 -14.07
C GLY A 96 -4.22 -16.31 -12.58
N GLU A 97 -3.15 -16.92 -12.13
CA GLU A 97 -2.81 -16.98 -10.71
C GLU A 97 -1.98 -15.74 -10.37
N ASP A 98 -2.05 -15.23 -9.15
CA ASP A 98 -1.11 -14.22 -8.66
C ASP A 98 -0.24 -14.81 -7.58
N VAL A 99 0.98 -14.31 -7.44
CA VAL A 99 1.87 -14.68 -6.35
C VAL A 99 2.07 -13.48 -5.42
N LEU A 100 1.63 -13.64 -4.17
CA LEU A 100 1.90 -12.71 -3.07
C LEU A 100 2.95 -13.32 -2.15
N VAL A 101 4.03 -12.60 -1.91
CA VAL A 101 5.13 -13.06 -1.04
C VAL A 101 5.39 -12.07 0.08
N THR A 102 5.79 -12.61 1.23
CA THR A 102 6.31 -11.82 2.35
C THR A 102 7.73 -12.27 2.66
N VAL A 103 8.67 -11.33 2.75
CA VAL A 103 10.08 -11.62 3.04
C VAL A 103 10.60 -10.84 4.25
N TRP A 104 11.64 -11.38 4.88
CA TRP A 104 12.41 -10.71 5.93
C TRP A 104 13.83 -10.44 5.44
N SER A 105 14.37 -9.27 5.76
CA SER A 105 15.81 -9.05 5.59
C SER A 105 16.60 -9.93 6.56
N ASN A 106 17.67 -10.55 6.05
CA ASN A 106 18.64 -11.27 6.88
C ASN A 106 19.53 -10.30 7.68
N GLN A 107 19.48 -9.01 7.37
CA GLN A 107 20.11 -7.96 8.14
C GLN A 107 19.15 -7.44 9.21
N THR A 108 19.70 -7.06 10.36
CA THR A 108 18.95 -6.49 11.49
C THR A 108 19.47 -5.11 11.81
N LEU A 109 18.65 -4.31 12.48
CA LEU A 109 19.06 -2.99 12.96
C LEU A 109 20.24 -3.11 13.95
N PRO A 110 21.30 -2.28 13.81
CA PRO A 110 22.51 -2.37 14.60
C PRO A 110 22.26 -1.93 16.05
N SER A 111 23.18 -2.32 16.93
CA SER A 111 23.13 -1.95 18.35
C SER A 111 23.12 -0.42 18.51
N GLY A 112 22.21 0.07 19.35
CA GLY A 112 21.98 1.49 19.56
C GLY A 112 20.74 2.05 18.85
N SER A 113 20.14 1.33 17.90
CA SER A 113 18.80 1.64 17.40
C SER A 113 17.73 1.33 18.47
N LEU A 114 16.64 2.11 18.48
CA LEU A 114 15.46 1.85 19.32
C LEU A 114 14.86 0.46 19.06
N ASP A 115 15.08 -0.07 17.86
CA ASP A 115 14.55 -1.34 17.36
C ASP A 115 15.65 -2.38 17.12
N PHE A 116 16.72 -2.36 17.92
CA PHE A 116 17.83 -3.30 17.81
C PHE A 116 17.38 -4.76 17.65
N GLY A 117 17.96 -5.46 16.68
CA GLY A 117 17.67 -6.86 16.41
C GLY A 117 16.39 -7.10 15.59
N LYS A 118 15.60 -6.07 15.26
CA LYS A 118 14.49 -6.20 14.31
C LYS A 118 15.00 -6.26 12.87
N SER A 119 14.38 -7.13 12.07
CA SER A 119 14.55 -7.22 10.62
C SER A 119 13.47 -6.41 9.90
N ALA A 120 13.79 -5.86 8.74
CA ALA A 120 12.78 -5.28 7.86
C ALA A 120 11.91 -6.38 7.24
N VAL A 121 10.62 -6.11 7.13
CA VAL A 121 9.62 -6.99 6.47
C VAL A 121 9.09 -6.25 5.26
N ALA A 122 8.97 -6.94 4.13
CA ALA A 122 8.37 -6.39 2.93
C ALA A 122 7.46 -7.41 2.25
N GLN A 123 6.52 -6.90 1.48
CA GLN A 123 5.56 -7.68 0.74
C GLN A 123 5.51 -7.20 -0.70
N ALA A 124 5.35 -8.14 -1.63
CA ALA A 124 5.19 -7.83 -3.04
C ALA A 124 4.23 -8.82 -3.68
N ARG A 125 3.52 -8.35 -4.71
CA ARG A 125 2.65 -9.17 -5.55
C ARG A 125 3.13 -9.10 -6.98
N ALA A 126 3.19 -10.24 -7.64
CA ALA A 126 3.33 -10.35 -9.07
C ALA A 126 2.10 -11.03 -9.66
N SER A 127 1.75 -10.68 -10.89
CA SER A 127 0.60 -11.23 -11.58
C SER A 127 0.90 -11.36 -13.07
N THR A 128 0.31 -12.38 -13.67
CA THR A 128 0.20 -12.52 -15.12
C THR A 128 -1.04 -11.88 -15.73
N ASP A 129 -2.00 -11.48 -14.89
CA ASP A 129 -3.21 -10.79 -15.33
C ASP A 129 -2.88 -9.33 -15.67
N PRO A 130 -2.96 -8.93 -16.95
CA PRO A 130 -2.68 -7.55 -17.34
C PRO A 130 -3.72 -6.54 -16.82
N PHE A 131 -4.82 -7.03 -16.21
CA PHE A 131 -5.86 -6.23 -15.56
C PHE A 131 -5.79 -6.27 -14.04
N SER A 132 -4.80 -6.93 -13.47
CA SER A 132 -4.59 -6.98 -12.02
C SER A 132 -4.40 -5.56 -11.50
N SER A 133 -5.42 -5.08 -10.79
CA SER A 133 -5.40 -3.79 -10.12
C SER A 133 -5.37 -4.03 -8.61
N PRO A 134 -4.98 -3.03 -7.79
CA PRO A 134 -5.10 -3.14 -6.34
C PRO A 134 -6.55 -3.40 -5.90
N ALA A 135 -7.56 -3.11 -6.75
CA ALA A 135 -8.97 -3.25 -6.42
C ALA A 135 -9.47 -4.71 -6.41
N THR A 136 -8.79 -5.64 -7.11
CA THR A 136 -9.18 -7.07 -7.11
C THR A 136 -8.92 -7.72 -5.75
N GLN A 137 -8.21 -7.05 -4.84
CA GLN A 137 -7.94 -7.48 -3.48
C GLN A 137 -9.04 -7.19 -2.45
N ALA A 138 -10.13 -6.49 -2.81
CA ALA A 138 -11.16 -6.13 -1.84
C ALA A 138 -11.83 -7.34 -1.15
N ALA A 139 -11.70 -8.56 -1.70
CA ALA A 139 -12.26 -9.78 -1.12
C ALA A 139 -11.23 -10.72 -0.44
N VAL A 140 -9.92 -10.53 -0.64
CA VAL A 140 -8.89 -11.52 -0.17
C VAL A 140 -7.78 -10.88 0.68
N SER A 141 -7.53 -9.57 0.57
CA SER A 141 -6.57 -8.86 1.45
C SER A 141 -7.10 -8.52 2.84
N ALA A 142 -8.26 -9.08 3.23
CA ALA A 142 -8.85 -8.87 4.55
C ALA A 142 -8.12 -9.61 5.68
N SER A 143 -7.02 -10.33 5.43
CA SER A 143 -6.34 -11.13 6.46
C SER A 143 -5.08 -10.50 7.09
N LEU A 144 -4.59 -9.35 6.62
CA LEU A 144 -3.48 -8.64 7.29
C LEU A 144 -3.69 -7.12 7.25
N SER A 145 -4.45 -6.63 8.22
CA SER A 145 -4.66 -5.19 8.51
C SER A 145 -3.34 -4.50 8.85
N SER A 146 -2.92 -3.53 8.04
CA SER A 146 -1.95 -2.52 8.48
C SER A 146 -2.62 -1.54 9.43
N SER A 147 -2.06 -1.38 10.63
CA SER A 147 -2.57 -0.51 11.70
C SER A 147 -2.14 0.95 11.53
N ASP A 148 -1.94 1.43 10.30
CA ASP A 148 -1.55 2.81 10.02
C ASP A 148 -2.77 3.62 9.53
N ALA A 149 -3.28 4.48 10.41
CA ALA A 149 -4.40 5.39 10.14
C ALA A 149 -4.19 6.24 8.87
N SER A 150 -2.93 6.51 8.50
CA SER A 150 -2.58 7.36 7.37
C SER A 150 -2.62 6.64 6.01
N LEU A 151 -2.54 5.30 6.00
CA LEU A 151 -2.48 4.45 4.78
C LEU A 151 -3.76 3.63 4.55
N SER A 152 -4.66 3.63 5.51
CA SER A 152 -6.03 3.15 5.43
C SER A 152 -6.77 3.68 4.18
N SER A 153 -6.90 2.88 3.12
CA SER A 153 -7.71 3.17 1.93
C SER A 153 -9.23 3.00 2.13
N GLY A 154 -9.66 2.69 3.36
CA GLY A 154 -11.07 2.56 3.75
C GLY A 154 -11.77 3.90 4.03
N GLN A 155 -13.10 3.89 4.02
CA GLN A 155 -13.93 5.01 4.43
C GLN A 155 -13.56 5.43 5.86
N ARG A 156 -13.18 6.69 6.07
CA ARG A 156 -12.92 7.25 7.41
C ARG A 156 -14.22 7.75 8.01
N PHE A 157 -14.35 7.62 9.33
CA PHE A 157 -15.50 8.13 10.05
C PHE A 157 -15.61 9.66 9.89
N VAL A 158 -16.80 10.13 9.54
CA VAL A 158 -17.13 11.55 9.47
C VAL A 158 -18.22 11.81 10.50
N PRO A 159 -17.95 12.59 11.56
CA PRO A 159 -18.94 12.88 12.58
C PRO A 159 -20.21 13.50 11.99
N HIS A 160 -21.37 13.01 12.43
CA HIS A 160 -22.68 13.48 11.99
C HIS A 160 -23.64 13.61 13.19
N GLY A 161 -24.72 14.38 13.01
CA GLY A 161 -25.72 14.64 14.04
C GLY A 161 -26.98 13.78 13.91
N GLY A 162 -26.86 12.58 13.34
CA GLY A 162 -27.99 11.66 13.11
C GLY A 162 -28.57 11.06 14.39
N GLN A 163 -29.69 10.34 14.28
CA GLN A 163 -30.25 9.54 15.38
C GLN A 163 -29.68 8.12 15.45
N TRP A 164 -29.11 7.63 14.35
CA TRP A 164 -28.58 6.29 14.17
C TRP A 164 -27.18 6.42 13.59
N GLY A 165 -26.32 5.44 13.88
CA GLY A 165 -24.90 5.47 13.53
C GLY A 165 -24.01 5.36 14.76
N PHE A 166 -22.76 5.79 14.61
CA PHE A 166 -21.74 5.71 15.63
C PHE A 166 -21.40 7.08 16.22
N PHE A 167 -21.36 7.14 17.56
CA PHE A 167 -21.12 8.37 18.31
C PHE A 167 -19.96 8.12 19.30
N PRO A 168 -18.74 8.62 19.01
CA PRO A 168 -17.65 8.49 19.96
C PRO A 168 -17.95 9.30 21.23
N SER A 169 -17.71 8.71 22.39
CA SER A 169 -17.76 9.42 23.68
C SER A 169 -16.79 10.60 23.66
N PRO A 170 -17.10 11.74 24.30
CA PRO A 170 -16.18 12.88 24.38
C PRO A 170 -14.80 12.57 24.95
N THR A 171 -14.67 11.48 25.71
CA THR A 171 -13.41 11.04 26.34
C THR A 171 -12.69 9.95 25.57
N ALA A 172 -13.27 9.42 24.50
CA ALA A 172 -12.68 8.34 23.71
C ALA A 172 -11.92 8.90 22.51
N ASN A 173 -10.74 8.32 22.25
CA ASN A 173 -9.92 8.68 21.09
C ASN A 173 -10.12 7.65 19.99
N TYR A 174 -10.49 8.08 18.79
CA TYR A 174 -10.66 7.23 17.60
C TYR A 174 -9.76 7.66 16.44
N SER A 175 -8.68 8.40 16.73
CA SER A 175 -7.77 8.95 15.72
C SER A 175 -6.50 8.13 15.55
N VAL A 176 -6.35 7.00 16.25
CA VAL A 176 -5.10 6.24 16.30
C VAL A 176 -5.29 4.89 15.62
N GLY A 177 -4.29 4.46 14.85
CA GLY A 177 -4.27 3.15 14.22
C GLY A 177 -5.48 2.89 13.30
N SER A 178 -6.14 1.75 13.51
CA SER A 178 -7.31 1.31 12.75
C SER A 178 -8.64 1.90 13.25
N GLU A 179 -8.64 2.66 14.35
CA GLU A 179 -9.87 3.21 14.94
C GLU A 179 -10.72 4.09 14.01
N PRO A 180 -10.14 4.95 13.13
CA PRO A 180 -10.95 5.71 12.19
C PRO A 180 -11.77 4.82 11.24
N GLN A 181 -11.26 3.62 10.92
CA GLN A 181 -11.97 2.63 10.11
C GLN A 181 -12.99 1.85 10.93
N ILE A 182 -12.64 1.48 12.17
CA ILE A 182 -13.56 0.80 13.10
C ILE A 182 -14.78 1.70 13.34
N ALA A 183 -14.56 2.98 13.63
CA ALA A 183 -15.62 3.98 13.80
C ALA A 183 -16.50 4.12 12.54
N ALA A 184 -15.90 4.14 11.34
CA ALA A 184 -16.65 4.25 10.09
C ALA A 184 -17.54 3.01 9.82
N LYS A 185 -17.03 1.82 10.15
CA LYS A 185 -17.76 0.57 9.99
C LYS A 185 -18.87 0.41 11.03
N LEU A 186 -18.60 0.82 12.27
CA LEU A 186 -19.61 0.92 13.32
C LEU A 186 -20.70 1.91 12.95
N ASP A 187 -20.34 3.01 12.29
CA ASP A 187 -21.29 4.00 11.81
C ASP A 187 -22.23 3.42 10.75
N ALA A 188 -21.66 2.82 9.71
CA ALA A 188 -22.42 2.14 8.66
C ALA A 188 -23.32 1.02 9.22
N LEU A 189 -22.84 0.28 10.24
CA LEU A 189 -23.62 -0.73 10.95
C LEU A 189 -24.80 -0.09 11.70
N GLY A 190 -24.54 0.99 12.45
CA GLY A 190 -25.53 1.71 13.22
C GLY A 190 -26.62 2.31 12.34
N GLU A 191 -26.25 2.91 11.20
CA GLU A 191 -27.21 3.40 10.21
C GLU A 191 -28.04 2.26 9.61
N ALA A 192 -27.41 1.17 9.19
CA ALA A 192 -28.09 0.06 8.52
C ALA A 192 -29.08 -0.67 9.44
N LEU A 193 -28.76 -0.78 10.73
CA LEU A 193 -29.58 -1.49 11.72
C LEU A 193 -30.47 -0.57 12.56
N HIS A 194 -30.44 0.74 12.31
CA HIS A 194 -31.08 1.75 13.18
C HIS A 194 -30.68 1.57 14.65
N LEU A 195 -29.37 1.47 14.89
CA LEU A 195 -28.77 1.41 16.21
C LEU A 195 -28.05 2.73 16.51
N HIS A 196 -28.16 3.16 17.75
CA HIS A 196 -27.40 4.30 18.27
C HIS A 196 -26.23 3.76 19.08
N LEU A 197 -25.08 3.63 18.42
CA LEU A 197 -23.89 3.00 18.97
C LEU A 197 -22.97 4.06 19.59
N VAL A 198 -22.60 3.90 20.86
CA VAL A 198 -21.73 4.85 21.56
C VAL A 198 -20.39 4.20 21.83
N GLY A 199 -19.34 4.70 21.20
CA GLY A 199 -17.98 4.23 21.45
C GLY A 199 -17.43 4.80 22.75
N ILE A 200 -17.40 4.03 23.82
CA ILE A 200 -16.96 4.50 25.14
C ILE A 200 -15.44 4.41 25.33
N SER A 201 -14.76 3.57 24.54
CA SER A 201 -13.33 3.33 24.65
C SER A 201 -12.74 3.05 23.27
N GLY A 202 -11.78 3.88 22.86
CA GLY A 202 -10.93 3.65 21.69
C GLY A 202 -9.48 3.57 22.17
N TYR A 203 -8.61 4.47 21.71
CA TYR A 203 -7.18 4.34 21.96
C TYR A 203 -6.89 4.69 23.41
N ARG A 204 -6.12 3.83 24.07
CA ARG A 204 -5.65 4.02 25.43
C ARG A 204 -4.13 3.99 25.43
N THR A 205 -3.50 4.87 26.20
CA THR A 205 -2.04 4.75 26.36
C THR A 205 -1.72 3.44 27.10
N PRO A 206 -0.55 2.81 26.84
CA PRO A 206 -0.13 1.61 27.59
C PRO A 206 -0.21 1.77 29.11
N ALA A 207 0.16 2.95 29.62
CA ALA A 207 0.08 3.25 31.04
C ALA A 207 -1.36 3.27 31.57
N HIS A 208 -2.28 3.87 30.81
CA HIS A 208 -3.69 3.94 31.20
C HIS A 208 -4.39 2.58 31.09
N SER A 209 -4.03 1.76 30.09
CA SER A 209 -4.56 0.40 29.98
C SER A 209 -4.22 -0.44 31.22
N VAL A 210 -2.97 -0.39 31.68
CA VAL A 210 -2.55 -1.07 32.92
C VAL A 210 -3.28 -0.53 34.14
N GLU A 211 -3.50 0.79 34.22
CA GLU A 211 -4.20 1.45 35.33
C GLU A 211 -5.66 0.95 35.48
N VAL A 212 -6.35 0.69 34.36
CA VAL A 212 -7.74 0.20 34.36
C VAL A 212 -7.85 -1.33 34.38
N GLY A 213 -6.75 -2.05 34.66
CA GLY A 213 -6.72 -3.51 34.78
C GLY A 213 -6.49 -4.28 33.47
N GLY A 214 -6.17 -3.57 32.38
CA GLY A 214 -5.78 -4.14 31.10
C GLY A 214 -4.28 -4.45 30.98
N SER A 215 -3.82 -4.72 29.77
CA SER A 215 -2.42 -5.03 29.45
C SER A 215 -1.78 -3.86 28.71
N ALA A 216 -0.50 -3.56 28.99
CA ALA A 216 0.23 -2.50 28.30
C ALA A 216 0.34 -2.71 26.77
N ASN A 217 0.07 -3.91 26.28
CA ASN A 217 0.12 -4.29 24.86
C ASN A 217 -1.22 -4.88 24.39
N ASP A 218 -2.34 -4.40 24.92
CA ASP A 218 -3.66 -4.81 24.44
C ASP A 218 -4.07 -4.05 23.15
N PRO A 219 -5.04 -4.53 22.37
CA PRO A 219 -5.49 -3.90 21.13
C PRO A 219 -5.85 -2.41 21.22
N HIS A 220 -6.32 -1.90 22.35
CA HIS A 220 -6.57 -0.46 22.52
C HIS A 220 -5.28 0.37 22.56
N THR A 221 -4.15 -0.23 22.95
CA THR A 221 -2.85 0.46 23.03
C THR A 221 -2.18 0.69 21.69
N CYS A 222 -2.72 0.09 20.62
CA CYS A 222 -2.27 0.29 19.26
C CYS A 222 -3.38 0.82 18.32
N GLY A 223 -4.53 1.23 18.88
CA GLY A 223 -5.64 1.77 18.10
C GLY A 223 -6.33 0.73 17.22
N ALA A 224 -6.41 -0.51 17.71
CA ALA A 224 -6.92 -1.65 16.97
C ALA A 224 -8.28 -2.16 17.46
N ALA A 225 -8.86 -1.51 18.47
CA ALA A 225 -10.08 -1.97 19.12
C ALA A 225 -10.96 -0.82 19.60
N SER A 226 -12.24 -1.14 19.82
CA SER A 226 -13.24 -0.24 20.34
C SER A 226 -14.19 -0.97 21.29
N ASP A 227 -14.48 -0.37 22.45
CA ASP A 227 -15.59 -0.81 23.31
C ASP A 227 -16.82 0.03 22.94
N THR A 228 -17.84 -0.62 22.37
CA THR A 228 -19.05 0.03 21.86
C THR A 228 -20.31 -0.67 22.36
N PRO A 229 -20.84 -0.28 23.54
CA PRO A 229 -22.12 -0.77 24.04
C PRO A 229 -23.25 -0.55 23.04
N GLY A 230 -24.19 -1.51 23.01
CA GLY A 230 -25.31 -1.56 22.06
C GLY A 230 -25.07 -2.46 20.85
N VAL A 231 -23.84 -2.96 20.67
CA VAL A 231 -23.49 -3.92 19.60
C VAL A 231 -23.69 -5.38 20.00
N GLU A 232 -23.91 -5.68 21.28
CA GLU A 232 -23.99 -7.04 21.85
C GLU A 232 -25.13 -7.87 21.22
N GLY A 233 -26.22 -7.20 20.83
CA GLY A 233 -27.36 -7.82 20.15
C GLY A 233 -27.14 -8.14 18.67
N VAL A 234 -26.02 -7.70 18.08
CA VAL A 234 -25.71 -7.91 16.66
C VAL A 234 -25.03 -9.28 16.46
N PRO A 235 -25.57 -10.18 15.62
CA PRO A 235 -24.94 -11.47 15.35
C PRO A 235 -23.54 -11.30 14.71
N GLU A 236 -22.60 -12.19 15.04
CA GLU A 236 -21.22 -12.14 14.50
C GLU A 236 -21.19 -12.11 12.96
N ALA A 237 -21.99 -12.95 12.31
CA ALA A 237 -22.13 -12.95 10.85
C ALA A 237 -22.66 -11.62 10.27
N THR A 238 -23.31 -10.79 11.08
CA THR A 238 -23.69 -9.42 10.68
C THR A 238 -22.51 -8.48 10.84
N LEU A 239 -21.76 -8.56 11.95
CA LEU A 239 -20.53 -7.77 12.13
C LEU A 239 -19.52 -8.03 11.01
N GLU A 240 -19.31 -9.29 10.64
CA GLU A 240 -18.38 -9.69 9.58
C GLU A 240 -18.75 -9.07 8.22
N ARG A 241 -20.05 -8.89 7.91
CA ARG A 241 -20.51 -8.23 6.68
C ARG A 241 -20.12 -6.75 6.62
N PHE A 242 -19.97 -6.10 7.76
CA PHE A 242 -19.45 -4.74 7.86
C PHE A 242 -17.92 -4.72 8.04
N GLY A 243 -17.27 -5.89 8.06
CA GLY A 243 -15.84 -6.03 8.28
C GLY A 243 -15.42 -5.76 9.73
N LEU A 244 -16.28 -6.12 10.67
CA LEU A 244 -16.05 -6.04 12.12
C LEU A 244 -16.07 -7.46 12.71
N THR A 245 -15.41 -7.66 13.84
CA THR A 245 -15.45 -8.93 14.57
C THR A 245 -15.31 -8.71 16.08
N ARG A 246 -15.80 -9.68 16.85
CA ARG A 246 -15.46 -9.86 18.26
C ARG A 246 -14.25 -10.77 18.39
N PRO A 247 -13.19 -10.37 19.12
CA PRO A 247 -11.97 -11.18 19.24
C PRO A 247 -12.21 -12.55 19.89
N ILE A 248 -13.17 -12.61 20.83
CA ILE A 248 -13.55 -13.84 21.54
C ILE A 248 -15.08 -14.02 21.40
N PRO A 249 -15.54 -14.76 20.38
CA PRO A 249 -16.97 -14.98 20.17
C PRO A 249 -17.61 -15.73 21.35
N GLY A 250 -18.69 -15.17 21.91
CA GLY A 250 -19.50 -15.83 22.94
C GLY A 250 -19.09 -15.58 24.40
N ASP A 251 -18.06 -14.78 24.67
CA ASP A 251 -17.81 -14.26 26.02
C ASP A 251 -18.68 -13.01 26.27
N PRO A 252 -19.61 -13.04 27.25
CA PRO A 252 -20.44 -11.88 27.58
C PRO A 252 -19.65 -10.63 27.99
N LYS A 253 -18.38 -10.78 28.42
CA LYS A 253 -17.51 -9.67 28.83
C LYS A 253 -16.83 -8.95 27.67
N GLU A 254 -16.84 -9.56 26.48
CA GLU A 254 -16.20 -9.05 25.26
C GLU A 254 -17.28 -8.74 24.19
N ALA A 255 -18.55 -8.76 24.58
CA ALA A 255 -19.67 -8.63 23.65
C ALA A 255 -19.73 -7.26 22.97
N ASP A 256 -19.16 -6.24 23.61
CA ASP A 256 -19.00 -4.86 23.13
C ASP A 256 -17.59 -4.53 22.64
N HIS A 257 -16.63 -5.47 22.74
CA HIS A 257 -15.26 -5.32 22.24
C HIS A 257 -15.21 -5.64 20.74
N ILE A 258 -14.93 -4.63 19.93
CA ILE A 258 -14.96 -4.71 18.46
C ILE A 258 -13.59 -4.42 17.87
N GLN A 259 -13.19 -5.25 16.90
CA GLN A 259 -12.02 -5.03 16.04
C GLN A 259 -12.42 -5.13 14.57
N LEU A 260 -11.47 -4.86 13.67
CA LEU A 260 -11.66 -5.16 12.26
C LEU A 260 -11.67 -6.68 12.04
N ALA A 261 -12.53 -7.17 11.16
CA ALA A 261 -12.53 -8.57 10.78
C ALA A 261 -11.16 -8.96 10.19
N GLY A 262 -10.64 -10.13 10.57
CA GLY A 262 -9.35 -10.64 10.10
C GLY A 262 -8.12 -10.19 10.89
N THR A 263 -8.27 -9.42 11.98
CA THR A 263 -7.13 -8.94 12.80
C THR A 263 -6.83 -9.76 14.05
N ASN A 264 -7.50 -10.89 14.25
CA ASN A 264 -7.40 -11.65 15.50
C ASN A 264 -5.97 -12.20 15.72
N GLY A 265 -5.22 -11.57 16.64
CA GLY A 265 -3.99 -12.10 17.22
C GLY A 265 -2.69 -11.29 17.01
N SER A 266 -2.65 -10.23 16.19
CA SER A 266 -1.38 -9.51 15.92
C SER A 266 -1.47 -8.00 15.69
N VAL A 267 -2.55 -7.34 16.10
CA VAL A 267 -2.83 -5.95 15.67
C VAL A 267 -1.81 -4.90 16.14
N CYS A 268 -1.04 -5.19 17.20
CA CYS A 268 -0.04 -4.28 17.75
C CYS A 268 1.40 -4.54 17.26
N ALA A 269 1.62 -5.48 16.32
CA ALA A 269 2.96 -5.85 15.86
C ALA A 269 3.48 -4.98 14.69
N SER A 270 2.62 -4.17 14.06
CA SER A 270 2.91 -3.40 12.85
C SER A 270 3.07 -1.92 13.14
N GLY A 271 4.17 -1.57 13.81
CA GLY A 271 4.76 -0.23 13.66
C GLY A 271 5.43 -0.12 12.29
N ALA A 272 4.64 0.01 11.22
CA ALA A 272 5.16 0.21 9.88
C ALA A 272 5.57 1.67 9.72
N SER A 273 6.87 1.91 9.89
CA SER A 273 7.52 3.17 9.51
C SER A 273 7.44 3.32 7.99
N THR A 274 6.57 4.20 7.50
CA THR A 274 6.62 4.69 6.13
C THR A 274 7.67 5.79 6.04
N VAL A 275 8.87 5.40 5.62
CA VAL A 275 9.87 6.37 5.15
C VAL A 275 9.76 6.46 3.63
N ASP A 276 9.41 7.64 3.14
CA ASP A 276 9.63 8.04 1.74
C ASP A 276 11.12 7.86 1.41
N VAL A 277 11.46 6.93 0.53
CA VAL A 277 12.85 6.79 0.03
C VAL A 277 12.87 6.92 -1.48
N SER A 278 13.41 8.07 -1.90
CA SER A 278 13.96 8.33 -3.22
C SER A 278 14.94 7.21 -3.61
N LEU A 279 14.69 6.58 -4.77
CA LEU A 279 15.52 5.51 -5.35
C LEU A 279 16.98 5.95 -5.50
N GLY A 280 17.85 5.34 -4.70
CA GLY A 280 19.29 5.35 -4.91
C GLY A 280 19.66 4.28 -5.93
N SER A 281 20.13 4.71 -7.09
CA SER A 281 20.68 3.87 -8.16
C SER A 281 21.92 3.09 -7.68
N GLY A 282 21.80 1.76 -7.60
CA GLY A 282 22.90 0.81 -7.36
C GLY A 282 22.64 -0.49 -8.11
N ALA A 283 23.59 -0.90 -8.92
CA ALA A 283 23.43 -1.84 -10.03
C ALA A 283 23.24 -3.32 -9.64
N GLY A 284 22.35 -3.99 -10.37
CA GLY A 284 22.17 -5.44 -10.40
C GLY A 284 21.06 -5.80 -11.40
N GLY A 285 21.42 -6.05 -12.66
CA GLY A 285 20.45 -6.26 -13.72
C GLY A 285 19.67 -7.56 -13.55
N VAL A 286 18.39 -7.47 -13.23
CA VAL A 286 17.43 -8.58 -13.38
C VAL A 286 17.03 -8.62 -14.85
N GLY A 287 17.32 -9.74 -15.52
CA GLY A 287 17.08 -9.91 -16.95
C GLY A 287 15.61 -9.72 -17.31
N ALA A 288 15.36 -9.09 -18.45
CA ALA A 288 14.03 -8.85 -18.99
C ALA A 288 13.25 -10.16 -19.14
N GLY A 289 12.43 -10.49 -18.13
CA GLY A 289 11.51 -11.61 -18.11
C GLY A 289 10.26 -11.32 -18.94
N ASN A 290 9.62 -12.40 -19.39
CA ASN A 290 8.36 -12.49 -20.13
C ASN A 290 7.42 -11.27 -19.93
N PRO A 291 6.98 -10.57 -21.01
CA PRO A 291 6.15 -9.34 -20.92
C PRO A 291 4.78 -9.54 -20.25
N ASN A 292 4.43 -10.76 -19.88
CA ASN A 292 3.20 -11.08 -19.19
C ASN A 292 3.31 -11.02 -17.66
N VAL A 293 4.50 -11.01 -17.05
CA VAL A 293 4.63 -10.96 -15.58
C VAL A 293 5.02 -9.55 -15.13
N HIS A 294 4.22 -8.95 -14.25
CA HIS A 294 4.53 -7.63 -13.68
C HIS A 294 4.22 -7.58 -12.18
N LEU A 295 4.94 -6.69 -11.49
CA LEU A 295 4.62 -6.36 -10.10
C LEU A 295 3.31 -5.58 -10.05
N VAL A 296 2.45 -5.93 -9.09
CA VAL A 296 1.19 -5.23 -8.85
C VAL A 296 1.30 -4.43 -7.55
N PRO A 297 1.10 -3.10 -7.60
CA PRO A 297 1.11 -2.28 -6.40
C PRO A 297 0.05 -2.74 -5.39
N LEU A 298 0.41 -2.80 -4.11
CA LEU A 298 -0.50 -3.16 -3.01
C LEU A 298 -1.42 -2.00 -2.54
N SER A 299 -1.32 -0.82 -3.17
CA SER A 299 -2.01 0.47 -2.90
C SER A 299 -1.73 1.15 -1.54
N GLY A 300 -1.39 2.46 -1.57
CA GLY A 300 -1.35 3.32 -0.37
C GLY A 300 -0.50 4.61 -0.33
N GLY A 301 0.34 4.97 -1.31
CA GLY A 301 1.19 6.18 -1.21
C GLY A 301 0.53 7.50 -1.70
N PRO A 302 0.76 8.67 -1.07
CA PRO A 302 0.18 9.94 -1.49
C PRO A 302 0.79 10.48 -2.80
N GLN A 303 -0.08 11.05 -3.64
CA GLN A 303 0.30 11.87 -4.80
C GLN A 303 0.86 13.22 -4.32
N GLY A 304 2.14 13.47 -4.58
CA GLY A 304 2.78 14.78 -4.39
C GLY A 304 3.61 15.18 -5.62
N SER A 305 3.25 16.30 -6.26
CA SER A 305 3.98 16.93 -7.37
C SER A 305 5.16 17.81 -6.87
N PRO A 306 5.90 18.53 -7.73
CA PRO A 306 7.29 18.25 -8.07
C PRO A 306 8.30 19.27 -7.48
N PHE A 307 9.47 18.79 -7.06
CA PHE A 307 10.70 19.58 -7.09
C PHE A 307 11.77 18.74 -7.77
N GLY A 308 12.22 19.20 -8.94
CA GLY A 308 13.15 18.48 -9.79
C GLY A 308 14.60 18.78 -9.47
N PHE A 309 15.47 17.83 -9.82
CA PHE A 309 16.69 18.03 -10.62
C PHE A 309 16.96 16.72 -11.39
N GLY A 310 17.51 16.85 -12.61
CA GLY A 310 17.32 15.92 -13.71
C GLY A 310 18.01 14.55 -13.60
N VAL A 311 17.29 13.51 -14.01
CA VAL A 311 17.45 12.79 -15.30
C VAL A 311 16.12 12.07 -15.58
N GLY A 312 15.59 12.23 -16.79
CA GLY A 312 14.20 11.89 -17.12
C GLY A 312 13.92 10.40 -17.27
N LEU A 313 13.22 9.82 -16.31
CA LEU A 313 12.22 8.75 -16.49
C LEU A 313 11.10 9.01 -15.47
N GLY A 314 10.03 9.69 -15.92
CA GLY A 314 8.86 10.02 -15.09
C GLY A 314 7.98 8.79 -14.75
N PRO A 315 6.83 8.98 -14.07
CA PRO A 315 5.99 7.95 -13.45
C PRO A 315 5.33 7.00 -14.48
N SER A 316 6.10 6.07 -15.03
CA SER A 316 5.65 5.06 -15.98
C SER A 316 4.84 3.92 -15.35
N ALA A 317 4.71 3.84 -14.02
CA ALA A 317 4.08 2.72 -13.33
C ALA A 317 2.53 2.74 -13.30
N TYR A 318 1.87 3.80 -13.79
CA TYR A 318 0.40 3.96 -13.70
C TYR A 318 -0.33 4.22 -15.04
N TRP A 319 0.41 4.22 -16.14
CA TRP A 319 -0.10 4.57 -17.47
C TRP A 319 0.14 3.44 -18.46
N SER A 320 -0.81 3.21 -19.36
CA SER A 320 -0.72 2.12 -20.34
C SER A 320 0.24 2.41 -21.50
N ILE A 321 0.75 3.64 -21.57
CA ILE A 321 1.79 4.10 -22.49
C ILE A 321 2.78 4.98 -21.71
N PRO A 322 3.98 5.27 -22.25
CA PRO A 322 4.97 6.09 -21.55
C PRO A 322 4.38 7.43 -21.07
N TRP A 323 4.69 7.80 -19.83
CA TRP A 323 4.20 9.05 -19.22
C TRP A 323 4.48 10.28 -20.08
N ALA A 324 5.64 10.33 -20.74
CA ALA A 324 6.01 11.42 -21.65
C ALA A 324 4.91 11.69 -22.69
N VAL A 325 4.34 10.62 -23.24
CA VAL A 325 3.23 10.70 -24.21
C VAL A 325 1.96 11.19 -23.52
N VAL A 326 1.57 10.58 -22.39
CA VAL A 326 0.35 10.98 -21.65
C VAL A 326 0.40 12.45 -21.20
N SER A 327 1.55 12.89 -20.68
CA SER A 327 1.77 14.26 -20.27
C SER A 327 1.62 15.23 -21.43
N CYS A 328 2.10 14.83 -22.61
CA CYS A 328 2.00 15.64 -23.81
C CYS A 328 0.56 15.71 -24.35
N GLU A 329 -0.14 14.58 -24.32
CA GLU A 329 -1.50 14.46 -24.85
C GLU A 329 -2.55 15.17 -23.98
N SER A 330 -2.49 14.98 -22.66
CA SER A 330 -3.56 15.46 -21.76
C SER A 330 -3.07 16.03 -20.43
N GLY A 331 -1.77 16.00 -20.16
CA GLY A 331 -1.24 16.27 -18.82
C GLY A 331 -1.72 15.28 -17.75
N GLY A 332 -2.18 14.09 -18.16
CA GLY A 332 -2.78 13.10 -17.26
C GLY A 332 -4.23 13.37 -16.87
N GLN A 333 -4.96 14.22 -17.60
CA GLN A 333 -6.36 14.55 -17.33
C GLN A 333 -7.33 13.85 -18.30
N ASN A 334 -8.53 13.51 -17.82
CA ASN A 334 -9.60 13.01 -18.68
C ASN A 334 -10.30 14.17 -19.38
N THR A 335 -9.82 14.58 -20.55
CA THR A 335 -10.34 15.76 -21.26
C THR A 335 -11.36 15.39 -22.35
N GLY A 336 -12.30 16.31 -22.61
CA GLY A 336 -13.27 16.18 -23.69
C GLY A 336 -12.64 16.25 -25.09
N PRO A 337 -13.43 16.06 -26.16
CA PRO A 337 -12.92 15.98 -27.52
C PRO A 337 -12.33 17.31 -27.99
N ASN A 338 -11.13 17.24 -28.56
CA ASN A 338 -10.48 18.37 -29.25
C ASN A 338 -10.97 18.50 -30.70
N SER A 339 -10.38 19.43 -31.47
CA SER A 339 -10.75 19.68 -32.88
C SER A 339 -10.53 18.47 -33.81
N ALA A 340 -9.64 17.54 -33.45
CA ALA A 340 -9.39 16.29 -34.16
C ALA A 340 -10.25 15.13 -33.63
N THR A 341 -11.22 15.40 -32.75
CA THR A 341 -12.06 14.40 -32.04
C THR A 341 -11.29 13.48 -31.09
N ALA A 342 -10.02 13.77 -30.82
CA ALA A 342 -9.23 13.07 -29.81
C ALA A 342 -9.69 13.47 -28.42
N SER A 343 -9.86 12.48 -27.54
CA SER A 343 -10.41 12.68 -26.19
C SER A 343 -9.82 11.69 -25.18
N GLY A 344 -10.05 11.95 -23.90
CA GLY A 344 -9.62 11.09 -22.80
C GLY A 344 -8.14 11.26 -22.42
N TYR A 345 -7.67 10.44 -21.48
CA TYR A 345 -6.30 10.52 -20.95
C TYR A 345 -5.23 10.35 -22.04
N TYR A 346 -5.53 9.54 -23.05
CA TYR A 346 -4.58 9.16 -24.11
C TYR A 346 -4.88 9.86 -25.45
N GLN A 347 -5.81 10.81 -25.47
CA GLN A 347 -6.22 11.56 -26.66
C GLN A 347 -6.50 10.68 -27.89
N ILE A 348 -7.32 9.63 -27.69
CA ILE A 348 -7.67 8.69 -28.76
C ILE A 348 -8.82 9.28 -29.58
N THR A 349 -8.67 9.35 -30.91
CA THR A 349 -9.72 9.86 -31.82
C THR A 349 -10.94 8.93 -31.85
N ASN A 350 -12.13 9.48 -32.07
CA ASN A 350 -13.37 8.70 -32.14
C ASN A 350 -13.30 7.55 -33.17
N GLN A 351 -12.61 7.76 -34.30
CA GLN A 351 -12.41 6.73 -35.32
C GLN A 351 -11.50 5.59 -34.82
N THR A 352 -10.46 5.90 -34.06
CA THR A 352 -9.56 4.89 -33.48
C THR A 352 -10.21 4.19 -32.28
N TRP A 353 -11.05 4.93 -31.53
CA TRP A 353 -11.84 4.42 -30.42
C TRP A 353 -12.94 3.45 -30.89
N ALA A 354 -13.67 3.79 -31.96
CA ALA A 354 -14.63 2.92 -32.64
C ALA A 354 -15.68 2.23 -31.73
N GLY A 355 -16.15 2.91 -30.69
CA GLY A 355 -17.14 2.33 -29.77
C GLY A 355 -16.57 1.36 -28.72
N TYR A 356 -15.26 1.37 -28.49
CA TYR A 356 -14.58 0.44 -27.59
C TYR A 356 -15.20 0.41 -26.18
N GLY A 357 -15.39 -0.81 -25.65
CA GLY A 357 -16.03 -1.02 -24.35
C GLY A 357 -17.49 -0.58 -24.26
N GLY A 358 -18.16 -0.30 -25.39
CA GLY A 358 -19.54 0.18 -25.44
C GLY A 358 -19.69 1.70 -25.30
N TYR A 359 -18.59 2.45 -25.23
CA TYR A 359 -18.61 3.91 -25.10
C TYR A 359 -18.40 4.58 -26.46
N PRO A 360 -19.15 5.64 -26.81
CA PRO A 360 -19.01 6.27 -28.12
C PRO A 360 -17.72 7.10 -28.28
N ALA A 361 -17.07 7.50 -27.18
CA ALA A 361 -15.79 8.23 -27.18
C ALA A 361 -14.97 7.90 -25.93
N ALA A 362 -13.65 8.07 -26.01
CA ALA A 362 -12.72 7.66 -24.96
C ALA A 362 -12.99 8.36 -23.61
N TYR A 363 -13.22 9.68 -23.60
CA TYR A 363 -13.43 10.44 -22.35
C TYR A 363 -14.67 10.03 -21.55
N LEU A 364 -15.65 9.40 -22.20
CA LEU A 364 -16.87 8.88 -21.57
C LEU A 364 -16.64 7.52 -20.90
N ALA A 365 -15.57 6.83 -21.26
CA ALA A 365 -15.22 5.54 -20.71
C ALA A 365 -14.43 5.70 -19.40
N PRO A 366 -14.65 4.82 -18.39
CA PRO A 366 -13.81 4.76 -17.21
C PRO A 366 -12.32 4.59 -17.58
N LYS A 367 -11.42 5.13 -16.76
CA LYS A 367 -9.95 5.05 -17.00
C LYS A 367 -9.46 3.63 -17.35
N PRO A 368 -9.91 2.54 -16.68
CA PRO A 368 -9.47 1.18 -17.04
C PRO A 368 -9.81 0.78 -18.49
N VAL A 369 -10.92 1.26 -19.03
CA VAL A 369 -11.34 0.98 -20.42
C VAL A 369 -10.47 1.78 -21.40
N GLN A 370 -10.11 3.01 -21.05
CA GLN A 370 -9.16 3.81 -21.82
C GLN A 370 -7.75 3.21 -21.81
N ASP A 371 -7.30 2.73 -20.65
CA ASP A 371 -6.02 2.03 -20.44
C ASP A 371 -5.91 0.79 -21.34
N ALA A 372 -6.95 -0.05 -21.35
CA ALA A 372 -7.01 -1.24 -22.20
C ALA A 372 -6.86 -0.91 -23.69
N LYS A 373 -7.55 0.14 -24.16
CA LYS A 373 -7.44 0.57 -25.57
C LYS A 373 -6.06 1.14 -25.90
N ALA A 374 -5.49 1.96 -25.02
CA ALA A 374 -4.17 2.54 -25.22
C ALA A 374 -3.08 1.45 -25.28
N ARG A 375 -3.21 0.41 -24.46
CA ARG A 375 -2.32 -0.75 -24.50
C ARG A 375 -2.46 -1.57 -25.77
N GLU A 376 -3.69 -1.82 -26.22
CA GLU A 376 -3.96 -2.48 -27.50
C GLU A 376 -3.29 -1.72 -28.66
N LEU A 377 -3.42 -0.40 -28.67
CA LEU A 377 -2.80 0.46 -29.67
C LEU A 377 -1.27 0.41 -29.60
N LEU A 378 -0.69 0.45 -28.39
CA LEU A 378 0.76 0.33 -28.21
C LEU A 378 1.28 -1.04 -28.68
N ALA A 379 0.60 -2.13 -28.32
CA ALA A 379 1.00 -3.48 -28.70
C ALA A 379 0.89 -3.72 -30.21
N THR A 380 -0.13 -3.16 -30.86
CA THR A 380 -0.39 -3.40 -32.28
C THR A 380 0.30 -2.41 -33.21
N ARG A 381 0.55 -1.17 -32.76
CA ARG A 381 1.02 -0.07 -33.61
C ARG A 381 2.22 0.67 -33.04
N GLY A 382 2.75 0.27 -31.88
CA GLY A 382 3.77 1.02 -31.17
C GLY A 382 3.28 2.43 -30.83
N LEU A 383 4.18 3.41 -30.86
CA LEU A 383 3.86 4.81 -30.61
C LEU A 383 3.24 5.55 -31.81
N ASN A 384 3.05 4.87 -32.96
CA ASN A 384 2.52 5.49 -34.18
C ASN A 384 1.21 6.30 -33.97
N PRO A 385 0.24 5.85 -33.15
CA PRO A 385 -0.97 6.61 -32.89
C PRO A 385 -0.76 7.99 -32.25
N TRP A 386 0.42 8.23 -31.65
CA TRP A 386 0.78 9.47 -30.95
C TRP A 386 1.91 10.25 -31.64
N THR A 387 2.27 9.90 -32.88
CA THR A 387 3.34 10.58 -33.64
C THR A 387 3.07 12.06 -33.89
N SER A 388 1.81 12.49 -33.96
CA SER A 388 1.46 13.91 -34.11
C SER A 388 1.96 14.79 -32.95
N SER A 389 2.15 14.21 -31.76
CA SER A 389 2.66 14.89 -30.57
C SER A 389 4.13 14.56 -30.29
N GLU A 390 4.81 13.84 -31.20
CA GLU A 390 6.19 13.37 -31.01
C GLU A 390 7.18 14.49 -30.74
N HIS A 391 7.00 15.65 -31.36
CA HIS A 391 7.82 16.84 -31.10
C HIS A 391 7.84 17.25 -29.61
N CYS A 392 6.84 16.84 -28.83
CA CYS A 392 6.68 17.17 -27.42
C CYS A 392 7.12 16.04 -26.47
N TRP A 393 7.17 14.77 -26.90
CA TRP A 393 7.62 13.65 -26.05
C TRP A 393 8.86 12.88 -26.55
N GLY A 394 9.23 12.97 -27.83
CA GLY A 394 10.31 12.18 -28.45
C GLY A 394 11.67 12.37 -27.77
N HIS A 395 12.01 13.63 -27.44
CA HIS A 395 13.24 13.97 -26.73
C HIS A 395 13.33 13.32 -25.33
N GLN A 396 12.19 13.06 -24.69
CA GLN A 396 12.14 12.42 -23.36
C GLN A 396 12.34 10.90 -23.44
N LEU A 397 12.10 10.30 -24.60
CA LEU A 397 12.28 8.87 -24.86
C LEU A 397 13.57 8.56 -25.62
N GLY A 398 14.43 9.56 -25.86
CA GLY A 398 15.67 9.40 -26.64
C GLY A 398 15.43 9.16 -28.13
N ILE A 399 14.22 9.44 -28.63
CA ILE A 399 13.87 9.35 -30.04
C ILE A 399 14.19 10.70 -30.67
N SER A 400 15.23 10.73 -31.52
CA SER A 400 15.58 11.93 -32.29
C SER A 400 14.60 12.06 -33.45
N ALA A 401 13.95 13.23 -33.55
CA ALA A 401 12.96 13.56 -34.58
C ALA A 401 13.52 13.53 -36.01
#